data_AF-A0A358KJS5-F1
#
_entry.id   AF-A0A358KJS5-F1
#
_cell.length_a   1.000
_cell.length_b   1.000
_cell.length_c   1.000
_cell.angle_alpha   90.00
_cell.angle_beta   90.00
_cell.angle_gamma   90.00
#
_symmetry.space_group_name_H-M   'P 1'
#
loop_
_entity.id
_entity.type
_entity.pdbx_description
1 polymer ?
#
loop_
_entity_poly.entity_id
_entity_poly.type
_entity_poly.pdbx_seq_one_letter_code
_entity_poly.pdbx_strand_id
1 'polypeptide(L)'
;TLDLENLPRTEAGAIDFAHDFFGKETNLTVSGQLNVESYCLALSKVYTFGPTFRAENSNTSRHLAEFWMIEPEIAFADLSDDADLAEDFLKSIFRTLLDER
;
A
#
# COMPACT_ATOMS: atom_id res chain seq x y z
N THR A 1 -1.41 -19.45 -8.70
CA THR A 1 -0.12 -18.92 -8.19
C THR A 1 0.92 -19.98 -8.45
N LEU A 2 2.17 -19.58 -8.71
CA LEU A 2 3.24 -20.53 -9.01
C LEU A 2 3.54 -21.45 -7.80
N ASP A 3 3.88 -22.70 -8.10
CA ASP A 3 4.46 -23.63 -7.13
C ASP A 3 5.95 -23.28 -6.93
N LEU A 4 6.30 -22.83 -5.74
CA LEU A 4 7.67 -22.40 -5.42
C LEU A 4 8.65 -23.58 -5.32
N GLU A 5 8.17 -24.80 -5.05
CA GLU A 5 9.01 -26.00 -5.00
C GLU A 5 9.30 -26.54 -6.41
N ASN A 6 8.43 -26.25 -7.37
CA ASN A 6 8.56 -26.69 -8.77
C ASN A 6 8.20 -25.58 -9.76
N LEU A 7 9.01 -24.52 -9.77
CA LEU A 7 8.80 -23.37 -10.65
C LEU A 7 8.86 -23.80 -12.13
N PRO A 8 7.80 -23.56 -12.92
CA PRO A 8 7.82 -23.82 -14.36
C PRO A 8 8.88 -22.93 -15.00
N ARG A 9 9.61 -23.48 -15.98
CA ARG A 9 10.69 -22.78 -16.68
C ARG A 9 10.46 -22.79 -18.18
N THR A 10 10.79 -21.67 -18.80
CA THR A 10 10.88 -21.53 -20.26
C THR A 10 12.05 -22.35 -20.82
N GLU A 11 12.09 -22.54 -22.14
CA GLU A 11 13.23 -23.19 -22.81
C GLU A 11 14.57 -22.48 -22.55
N ALA A 12 14.54 -21.18 -22.26
CA ALA A 12 15.70 -20.38 -21.88
C ALA A 12 16.08 -20.49 -20.38
N GLY A 13 15.34 -21.27 -19.58
CA GLY A 13 15.58 -21.50 -18.16
C GLY A 13 15.03 -20.44 -17.20
N ALA A 14 14.43 -19.36 -17.71
CA ALA A 14 13.74 -18.35 -16.91
C ALA A 14 12.40 -18.87 -16.36
N ILE A 15 11.91 -18.31 -15.25
CA ILE A 15 10.59 -18.63 -14.69
C ILE A 15 9.51 -18.32 -15.72
N ASP A 16 8.61 -19.28 -15.94
CA ASP A 16 7.47 -19.14 -16.83
C ASP A 16 6.24 -18.59 -16.08
N PHE A 17 6.05 -17.28 -16.13
CA PHE A 17 4.90 -16.59 -15.52
C PHE A 17 3.58 -16.78 -16.30
N ALA A 18 3.58 -17.46 -17.45
CA ALA A 18 2.32 -17.80 -18.14
C ALA A 18 1.43 -18.76 -17.34
N HIS A 19 1.98 -19.39 -16.30
CA HIS A 19 1.25 -20.23 -15.35
C HIS A 19 0.94 -19.53 -14.02
N ASP A 20 1.23 -18.23 -13.91
CA ASP A 20 0.91 -17.44 -12.72
C ASP A 20 -0.55 -16.94 -12.75
N PHE A 21 -0.88 -15.90 -11.98
CA PHE A 21 -2.23 -15.38 -11.77
C PHE A 21 -2.93 -15.02 -13.09
N PHE A 22 -3.87 -15.88 -13.50
CA PHE A 22 -4.56 -15.80 -14.80
C PHE A 22 -3.59 -15.68 -15.99
N GLY A 23 -2.43 -16.34 -15.87
CA GLY A 23 -1.38 -16.38 -16.89
C GLY A 23 -0.58 -15.08 -17.04
N LYS A 24 -0.54 -14.27 -16.00
CA LYS A 24 0.29 -13.06 -15.93
C LYS A 24 1.01 -12.98 -14.60
N GLU A 25 2.21 -12.42 -14.65
CA GLU A 25 2.95 -12.04 -13.46
C GLU A 25 2.16 -10.96 -12.68
N THR A 26 2.03 -11.16 -11.38
CA THR A 26 1.36 -10.21 -10.48
C THR A 26 2.12 -10.03 -9.19
N ASN A 27 1.93 -8.86 -8.56
CA ASN A 27 2.62 -8.48 -7.34
C ASN A 27 1.61 -8.00 -6.29
N LEU A 28 1.98 -8.16 -5.02
CA LEU A 28 1.27 -7.56 -3.90
C LEU A 28 1.67 -6.08 -3.78
N THR A 29 0.70 -5.22 -3.49
CA THR A 29 0.97 -3.78 -3.45
C THR A 29 1.76 -3.37 -2.21
N VAL A 30 2.70 -2.45 -2.41
CA VAL A 30 3.47 -1.80 -1.34
C VAL A 30 2.82 -0.48 -0.87
N SER A 31 1.79 -0.01 -1.58
CA SER A 31 1.05 1.24 -1.30
C SER A 31 -0.10 1.40 -2.30
N GLY A 32 -1.22 2.00 -1.87
CA GLY A 32 -2.31 2.39 -2.75
C GLY A 32 -2.08 3.70 -3.51
N GLN A 33 -1.01 4.45 -3.19
CA GLN A 33 -0.78 5.85 -3.59
C GLN A 33 -1.10 6.14 -5.06
N LEU A 34 -0.49 5.41 -6.00
CA LEU A 34 -0.69 5.65 -7.45
C LEU A 34 -2.16 5.51 -7.88
N ASN A 35 -2.87 4.55 -7.31
CA ASN A 35 -4.30 4.37 -7.59
C ASN A 35 -5.11 5.53 -7.02
N VAL A 36 -4.75 5.99 -5.82
CA VAL A 36 -5.43 7.06 -5.10
C VAL A 36 -5.24 8.41 -5.79
N GLU A 37 -4.06 8.71 -6.33
CA GLU A 37 -3.80 9.92 -7.13
C GLU A 37 -4.82 10.09 -8.27
N SER A 38 -5.14 9.00 -8.98
CA SER A 38 -6.11 9.01 -10.08
C SER A 38 -7.53 9.35 -9.61
N TYR A 39 -7.95 8.81 -8.46
CA TYR A 39 -9.25 9.15 -7.86
C TYR A 39 -9.26 10.57 -7.31
N CYS A 40 -8.15 11.03 -6.75
CA CYS A 40 -8.00 12.36 -6.17
C CYS A 40 -8.24 13.47 -7.22
N LEU A 41 -7.81 13.25 -8.46
CA LEU A 41 -8.11 14.18 -9.57
C LEU A 41 -9.62 14.36 -9.84
N ALA A 42 -10.45 13.37 -9.52
CA ALA A 42 -11.89 13.43 -9.72
C ALA A 42 -12.68 13.84 -8.46
N LEU A 43 -12.21 13.43 -7.28
CA LEU A 43 -12.93 13.59 -6.01
C LEU A 43 -12.31 14.64 -5.07
N SER A 44 -11.15 15.18 -5.43
CA SER A 44 -10.34 16.18 -4.70
C SER A 44 -9.80 15.77 -3.34
N LYS A 45 -10.48 14.91 -2.59
CA LYS A 45 -10.03 14.39 -1.28
C LYS A 45 -10.42 12.93 -1.18
N VAL A 46 -9.45 12.06 -1.01
CA VAL A 46 -9.65 10.62 -0.92
C VAL A 46 -8.73 10.03 0.13
N TYR A 47 -9.08 8.85 0.63
CA TYR A 47 -8.18 8.05 1.46
C TYR A 47 -8.37 6.57 1.14
N THR A 48 -7.32 5.78 1.33
CA THR A 48 -7.42 4.33 1.36
C THR A 48 -7.05 3.79 2.73
N PHE A 49 -7.66 2.66 3.06
CA PHE A 49 -7.29 1.87 4.23
C PHE A 49 -7.29 0.40 3.82
N GLY A 50 -6.13 -0.22 3.83
CA GLY A 50 -5.99 -1.58 3.32
C GLY A 50 -4.67 -2.26 3.68
N PRO A 51 -4.54 -3.56 3.38
CA PRO A 51 -3.33 -4.31 3.60
C PRO A 51 -2.26 -3.91 2.59
N THR A 52 -1.04 -3.76 3.09
CA THR A 52 0.14 -3.39 2.35
C THR A 52 1.26 -4.37 2.67
N PHE A 53 2.07 -4.71 1.65
CA PHE A 53 3.06 -5.76 1.74
C PHE A 53 4.48 -5.21 1.50
N ARG A 54 5.46 -5.71 2.25
CA ARG A 54 6.88 -5.40 2.04
C ARG A 54 7.68 -6.69 2.01
N ALA A 55 8.41 -6.91 0.92
CA ALA A 55 9.25 -8.08 0.72
C ALA A 55 10.71 -7.90 1.20
N GLU A 56 11.00 -6.80 1.92
CA GLU A 56 12.33 -6.51 2.43
C GLU A 56 12.74 -7.52 3.51
N ASN A 57 13.96 -8.07 3.39
CA ASN A 57 14.53 -8.96 4.41
C ASN A 57 15.09 -8.13 5.59
N SER A 58 14.19 -7.58 6.40
CA SER A 58 14.51 -6.72 7.54
C SER A 58 13.84 -7.25 8.81
N ASN A 59 14.62 -7.88 9.69
CA ASN A 59 14.13 -8.49 10.93
C ASN A 59 14.31 -7.55 12.13
N THR A 60 13.55 -6.45 12.15
CA THR A 60 13.51 -5.55 13.32
C THR A 60 12.10 -5.51 13.91
N SER A 61 11.95 -5.04 15.15
CA SER A 61 10.67 -4.95 15.84
C SER A 61 9.64 -3.98 15.21
N ARG A 62 10.03 -3.24 14.16
CA ARG A 62 9.20 -2.23 13.50
C ARG A 62 8.87 -2.56 12.05
N HIS A 63 9.42 -3.62 11.48
CA HIS A 63 9.17 -3.99 10.08
C HIS A 63 8.28 -5.23 10.02
N LEU A 64 7.10 -5.08 9.43
CA LEU A 64 6.17 -6.16 9.16
C LEU A 64 6.13 -6.42 7.66
N ALA A 65 6.05 -7.69 7.27
CA ALA A 65 5.88 -8.09 5.87
C ALA A 65 4.47 -7.76 5.35
N GLU A 66 3.49 -7.70 6.25
CA GLU A 66 2.11 -7.28 5.99
C GLU A 66 1.64 -6.38 7.12
N PHE A 67 1.04 -5.24 6.78
CA PHE A 67 0.45 -4.33 7.75
C PHE A 67 -0.67 -3.51 7.11
N TRP A 68 -1.51 -2.91 7.94
CA TRP A 68 -2.58 -2.03 7.49
C TRP A 68 -2.06 -0.61 7.38
N MET A 69 -2.26 -0.01 6.21
CA MET A 69 -1.83 1.35 5.92
C MET A 69 -3.07 2.22 5.67
N ILE A 70 -3.05 3.42 6.25
CA ILE A 70 -3.97 4.50 5.89
C ILE A 70 -3.21 5.51 5.04
N GLU A 71 -3.76 5.87 3.89
CA GLU A 71 -3.11 6.73 2.89
C GLU A 71 -4.10 7.81 2.44
N PRO A 72 -4.07 9.00 3.05
CA PRO A 72 -4.83 10.15 2.56
C PRO A 72 -4.13 10.78 1.34
N GLU A 73 -4.92 11.32 0.41
CA GLU A 73 -4.43 12.09 -0.74
C GLU A 73 -5.39 13.27 -0.98
N ILE A 74 -4.82 14.46 -1.20
CA ILE A 74 -5.57 15.71 -1.38
C ILE A 74 -5.10 16.45 -2.64
N ALA A 75 -6.04 16.83 -3.49
CA ALA A 75 -5.76 17.55 -4.73
C ALA A 75 -5.57 19.04 -4.46
N PHE A 76 -4.79 19.70 -5.31
CA PHE A 76 -4.52 21.14 -5.24
C PHE A 76 -3.88 21.58 -3.90
N ALA A 77 -3.09 20.69 -3.32
CA ALA A 77 -2.41 20.88 -2.06
C ALA A 77 -0.90 20.90 -2.27
N ASP A 78 -0.18 21.61 -1.40
CA ASP A 78 1.28 21.52 -1.31
C ASP A 78 1.72 20.74 -0.05
N LEU A 79 3.03 20.70 0.19
CA LEU A 79 3.60 19.99 1.34
C LEU A 79 3.14 20.57 2.69
N SER A 80 2.87 21.87 2.76
CA SER A 80 2.37 22.50 3.99
C SER A 80 0.95 22.04 4.27
N ASP A 81 0.10 22.00 3.25
CA ASP A 81 -1.27 21.51 3.36
C ASP A 81 -1.31 20.03 3.81
N ASP A 82 -0.41 19.19 3.27
CA ASP A 82 -0.30 17.78 3.66
C ASP A 82 0.22 17.60 5.10
N ALA A 83 1.19 18.42 5.51
CA ALA A 83 1.68 18.42 6.89
C ALA A 83 0.59 18.83 7.90
N ASP A 84 -0.19 19.87 7.57
CA ASP A 84 -1.32 20.32 8.38
C ASP A 84 -2.38 19.22 8.49
N LEU A 85 -2.69 18.54 7.38
CA LEU A 85 -3.62 17.40 7.36
C LEU A 85 -3.13 16.25 8.26
N ALA A 86 -1.85 15.89 8.18
CA ALA A 86 -1.27 14.84 9.00
C ALA A 86 -1.34 15.18 10.51
N GLU A 87 -1.06 16.43 10.87
CA GLU A 87 -1.15 16.90 12.26
C GLU A 87 -2.59 16.88 12.76
N ASP A 88 -3.54 17.39 11.98
CA ASP A 88 -4.96 17.40 12.33
C ASP A 88 -5.53 15.99 12.47
N PHE A 89 -5.12 15.06 11.61
CA PHE A 89 -5.51 13.66 11.70
C PHE A 89 -5.09 13.03 13.04
N LEU A 90 -3.81 13.22 13.44
CA LEU A 90 -3.31 12.71 14.71
C LEU A 90 -4.00 13.36 15.91
N LYS A 91 -4.18 14.70 15.89
CA LYS A 91 -4.90 15.43 16.93
C LYS A 91 -6.34 14.93 17.08
N SER A 92 -7.02 14.66 15.98
CA SER A 92 -8.38 14.13 15.98
C SER A 92 -8.43 12.76 16.66
N ILE A 93 -7.53 11.83 16.28
CA ILE A 93 -7.47 10.50 16.88
C ILE A 93 -7.23 10.60 18.40
N PHE A 94 -6.24 11.40 18.82
CA PHE A 94 -5.93 11.53 20.24
C PHE A 94 -7.08 12.14 21.03
N ARG A 95 -7.77 13.13 20.48
CA ARG A 95 -8.95 13.72 21.13
C ARG A 95 -10.08 12.69 21.27
N THR A 96 -10.41 11.97 20.20
CA THR A 96 -11.42 10.89 20.25
C THR A 96 -11.08 9.87 21.33
N LEU A 97 -9.83 9.41 21.41
CA LEU A 97 -9.41 8.43 22.42
C LEU A 97 -9.47 8.96 23.86
N LEU A 98 -9.28 10.27 24.07
CA LEU A 98 -9.36 10.88 25.40
C LEU A 98 -10.81 11.12 25.83
N ASP A 99 -11.68 11.46 24.90
CA ASP A 99 -13.08 11.78 25.15
C ASP A 99 -13.95 10.51 25.33
N GLU A 100 -13.60 9.42 24.64
CA GLU A 100 -14.32 8.13 24.72
C GLU A 100 -13.90 7.26 25.92
N ARG A 101 -13.21 7.86 26.91
CA ARG A 101 -12.65 7.15 28.06
C ARG A 101 -13.42 7.35 29.36
#